data_AF-A0A497I5H8-F1
#
_entry.id   AF-A0A497I5H8-F1
#
_cell.length_a   1.000
_cell.length_b   1.000
_cell.length_c   1.000
_cell.angle_alpha   90.00
_cell.angle_beta   90.00
_cell.angle_gamma   90.00
#
_symmetry.space_group_name_H-M   'P 1'
#
loop_
_entity.id
_entity.type
_entity.pdbx_description
1 polymer ?
#
loop_
_entity_poly.entity_id
_entity_poly.type
_entity_poly.pdbx_seq_one_letter_code
_entity_poly.pdbx_strand_id
1 'polypeptide(L)'
;MIKEGDFVRIKYEGFADGKKFDENEVMIIVGAGHVIRGLEKALIGKKVGEEFEVDIEPKDGFGERSEKLVRIIPRGVFKREGVNPVPGMTVNVDNLVGKIVSVGGRVVVDFNHPLAGKKLHYKVRILKVVKGKGEKLKGLFKFHTGREGRVEGNQIFYEGEVPEIVKRRIFEDAKRWLGVKELLFTQVWK
;
A
#
# COMPACT_ATOMS: atom_id res chain seq x y z
N MET A 1 12.38 -0.87 22.01
CA MET A 1 11.33 -0.06 21.36
C MET A 1 11.59 -0.08 19.87
N ILE A 2 10.54 0.02 19.07
CA ILE A 2 10.62 0.05 17.60
C ILE A 2 11.25 1.38 17.16
N LYS A 3 12.14 1.30 16.16
CA LYS A 3 12.81 2.46 15.55
C LYS A 3 12.84 2.33 14.02
N GLU A 4 13.21 3.43 13.36
CA GLU A 4 13.45 3.43 11.92
C GLU A 4 14.48 2.35 11.52
N GLY A 5 14.22 1.65 10.42
CA GLY A 5 14.98 0.51 9.92
C GLY A 5 14.68 -0.82 10.57
N ASP A 6 13.87 -0.86 11.64
CA ASP A 6 13.40 -2.14 12.18
C ASP A 6 12.44 -2.81 11.20
N PHE A 7 12.62 -4.12 11.05
CA PHE A 7 11.69 -4.97 10.32
C PHE A 7 10.67 -5.48 11.34
N VAL A 8 9.42 -5.08 11.19
CA VAL A 8 8.36 -5.40 12.15
C VAL A 8 7.25 -6.16 11.46
N ARG A 9 6.80 -7.24 12.11
CA ARG A 9 5.56 -7.92 11.76
C ARG A 9 4.44 -7.26 12.56
N ILE A 10 3.46 -6.71 11.86
CA ILE A 10 2.30 -6.06 12.46
C ILE A 10 1.03 -6.74 11.96
N LYS A 11 0.01 -6.77 12.81
CA LYS A 11 -1.38 -6.99 12.40
C LYS A 11 -2.13 -5.69 12.60
N TYR A 12 -2.97 -5.29 11.66
CA TYR A 12 -3.78 -4.08 11.82
C TYR A 12 -5.15 -4.20 11.17
N GLU A 13 -6.05 -3.33 11.62
CA GLU A 13 -7.35 -3.04 11.00
C GLU A 13 -7.47 -1.54 10.77
N GLY A 14 -7.89 -1.13 9.58
CA GLY A 14 -8.08 0.26 9.18
C GLY A 14 -9.57 0.59 8.98
N PHE A 15 -10.00 1.71 9.57
CA PHE A 15 -11.38 2.19 9.55
C PHE A 15 -11.45 3.61 9.00
N ALA A 16 -12.51 3.89 8.23
CA ALA A 16 -12.87 5.22 7.77
C ALA A 16 -14.39 5.39 7.91
N ASP A 17 -14.86 6.50 8.47
CA ASP A 17 -16.28 6.76 8.75
C ASP A 17 -16.97 5.60 9.50
N GLY A 18 -16.27 4.99 10.46
CA GLY A 18 -16.76 3.86 11.26
C GLY A 18 -16.84 2.52 10.52
N LYS A 19 -16.40 2.43 9.27
CA LYS A 19 -16.41 1.19 8.48
C LYS A 19 -14.98 0.67 8.27
N LYS A 20 -14.78 -0.63 8.50
CA LYS A 20 -13.51 -1.30 8.19
C LYS A 20 -13.30 -1.32 6.67
N PHE A 21 -12.16 -0.82 6.21
CA PHE A 21 -11.79 -0.82 4.79
C PHE A 21 -10.55 -1.66 4.51
N ASP A 22 -9.77 -1.99 5.54
CA ASP A 22 -8.51 -2.74 5.42
C ASP A 22 -8.26 -3.59 6.67
N GLU A 23 -7.67 -4.77 6.47
CA GLU A 23 -7.19 -5.67 7.52
C GLU A 23 -6.05 -6.50 6.96
N ASN A 24 -4.90 -6.50 7.63
CA ASN A 24 -3.76 -7.28 7.15
C ASN A 24 -2.81 -7.69 8.29
N GLU A 25 -2.04 -8.75 8.03
CA GLU A 25 -0.86 -9.12 8.81
C GLU A 25 0.37 -9.15 7.90
N VAL A 26 1.27 -8.20 8.11
CA VAL A 26 2.34 -7.90 7.16
C VAL A 26 3.66 -7.63 7.87
N MET A 27 4.77 -7.96 7.20
CA MET A 27 6.09 -7.49 7.60
C MET A 27 6.42 -6.21 6.84
N ILE A 28 6.80 -5.16 7.56
CA ILE A 28 7.22 -3.89 6.97
C ILE A 28 8.58 -3.48 7.51
N ILE A 29 9.19 -2.51 6.84
CA ILE A 29 10.37 -1.81 7.33
C ILE A 29 9.90 -0.43 7.77
N VAL A 30 10.14 -0.08 9.03
CA VAL A 30 9.78 1.25 9.54
C VAL A 30 10.66 2.29 8.85
N GLY A 31 10.05 3.21 8.12
CA GLY A 31 10.70 4.28 7.36
C GLY A 31 10.82 3.99 5.86
N ALA A 32 10.36 2.83 5.39
CA ALA A 32 10.41 2.48 3.97
C ALA A 32 9.15 2.92 3.18
N GLY A 33 8.13 3.46 3.86
CA GLY A 33 6.90 3.87 3.19
C GLY A 33 6.05 2.70 2.70
N HIS A 34 6.16 1.55 3.37
CA HIS A 34 5.36 0.35 3.08
C HIS A 34 3.90 0.49 3.48
N VAL A 35 3.61 1.40 4.42
CA VAL A 35 2.28 1.76 4.88
C VAL A 35 2.14 3.28 4.87
N ILE A 36 0.91 3.76 5.06
CA ILE A 36 0.63 5.21 5.14
C ILE A 36 1.48 5.86 6.24
N ARG A 37 1.89 7.11 5.99
CA ARG A 37 2.85 7.85 6.81
C ARG A 37 2.44 7.93 8.28
N GLY A 38 1.16 8.14 8.56
CA GLY A 38 0.63 8.21 9.92
C GLY A 38 0.80 6.91 10.69
N LEU A 39 0.55 5.77 10.04
CA LEU A 39 0.68 4.45 10.66
C LEU A 39 2.15 4.12 10.95
N GLU A 40 3.04 4.42 10.00
CA GLU A 40 4.47 4.22 10.17
C GLU A 40 5.04 5.05 11.33
N LYS A 41 4.66 6.33 11.43
CA LYS A 41 5.05 7.20 12.56
C LYS A 41 4.55 6.66 13.90
N ALA A 42 3.33 6.14 13.95
CA ALA A 42 2.72 5.64 15.18
C ALA A 42 3.41 4.40 15.75
N LEU A 43 4.15 3.65 14.92
CA LEU A 43 4.92 2.49 15.36
C LEU A 43 6.19 2.87 16.13
N ILE A 44 6.78 4.04 15.86
CA ILE A 44 8.05 4.46 16.45
C ILE A 44 7.88 4.62 17.97
N GLY A 45 8.81 4.07 18.74
CA GLY A 45 8.78 4.10 20.20
C GLY A 45 7.92 3.01 20.85
N LYS A 46 7.05 2.33 20.09
CA LYS A 46 6.21 1.24 20.60
C LYS A 46 7.01 -0.01 20.95
N LYS A 47 6.42 -0.95 21.69
CA LYS A 47 7.06 -2.22 22.09
C LYS A 47 6.47 -3.41 21.34
N VAL A 48 7.27 -4.47 21.19
CA VAL A 48 6.78 -5.75 20.70
C VAL A 48 5.73 -6.30 21.68
N GLY A 49 4.64 -6.84 21.14
CA GLY A 49 3.49 -7.31 21.90
C GLY A 49 2.46 -6.23 22.21
N GLU A 50 2.77 -4.95 21.98
CA GLU A 50 1.86 -3.85 22.24
C GLU A 50 0.71 -3.82 21.21
N GLU A 51 -0.49 -3.59 21.73
CA GLU A 51 -1.69 -3.26 20.97
C GLU A 51 -2.04 -1.80 21.23
N PHE A 52 -2.31 -1.03 20.18
CA PHE A 52 -2.67 0.36 20.29
C PHE A 52 -3.59 0.80 19.16
N GLU A 53 -4.30 1.88 19.39
CA GLU A 53 -5.12 2.55 18.39
C GLU A 53 -4.51 3.90 18.02
N VAL A 54 -4.66 4.31 16.77
CA VAL A 54 -4.17 5.61 16.29
C VAL A 54 -5.12 6.22 15.28
N ASP A 55 -5.39 7.50 15.48
CA ASP A 55 -6.10 8.35 14.55
C ASP A 55 -5.11 9.03 13.58
N ILE A 56 -5.42 8.97 12.28
CA ILE A 56 -4.56 9.50 11.22
C ILE A 56 -5.33 10.55 10.43
N GLU A 57 -4.83 11.78 10.46
CA GLU A 57 -5.35 12.89 9.68
C GLU A 57 -5.15 12.65 8.17
N PRO A 58 -5.99 13.21 7.28
CA PRO A 58 -5.94 12.93 5.85
C PRO A 58 -4.55 13.16 5.24
N LYS A 59 -3.88 14.26 5.59
CA LYS A 59 -2.49 14.58 5.19
C LYS A 59 -1.43 13.53 5.53
N ASP A 60 -1.68 12.66 6.51
CA ASP A 60 -0.80 11.56 6.93
C ASP A 60 -1.32 10.19 6.46
N GLY A 61 -2.53 10.14 5.90
CA GLY A 61 -3.17 8.96 5.29
C GLY A 61 -3.15 9.02 3.77
N PHE A 62 -4.34 9.08 3.16
CA PHE A 62 -4.51 9.08 1.69
C PHE A 62 -4.51 10.47 1.05
N GLY A 63 -4.08 11.50 1.80
CA GLY A 63 -4.01 12.88 1.35
C GLY A 63 -5.30 13.66 1.57
N GLU A 64 -5.19 14.98 1.41
CA GLU A 64 -6.34 15.89 1.42
C GLU A 64 -7.15 15.74 0.13
N ARG A 65 -8.46 15.94 0.24
CA ARG A 65 -9.32 16.03 -0.92
C ARG A 65 -9.01 17.33 -1.68
N SER A 66 -8.75 17.22 -2.98
CA SER A 66 -8.39 18.34 -3.85
C SER A 66 -9.50 18.63 -4.85
N GLU A 67 -10.01 19.86 -4.86
CA GLU A 67 -10.96 20.32 -5.88
C GLU A 67 -10.36 20.30 -7.29
N LYS A 68 -9.03 20.42 -7.40
CA LYS A 68 -8.32 20.35 -8.69
C LYS A 68 -8.43 18.96 -9.35
N LEU A 69 -8.72 17.93 -8.56
CA LEU A 69 -8.96 16.57 -9.03
C LEU A 69 -10.44 16.30 -9.32
N VAL A 70 -11.31 17.31 -9.24
CA VAL A 70 -12.69 17.22 -9.70
C VAL A 70 -12.77 17.89 -11.07
N ARG A 71 -13.09 17.12 -12.12
CA ARG A 71 -13.19 17.62 -13.49
C ARG A 71 -14.63 17.56 -13.98
N ILE A 72 -15.00 18.57 -14.78
CA ILE A 72 -16.26 18.61 -15.51
C ILE A 72 -15.98 18.18 -16.94
N ILE A 73 -16.57 17.06 -17.36
CA ILE A 73 -16.34 16.45 -18.67
C ILE A 73 -17.64 16.51 -19.49
N PRO A 74 -17.59 16.93 -20.76
CA PRO A 74 -18.78 16.93 -21.61
C PRO A 74 -19.36 15.52 -21.75
N ARG A 75 -20.69 15.40 -21.65
CA ARG A 75 -21.38 14.10 -21.78
C ARG A 75 -21.08 13.39 -23.11
N GLY A 76 -20.82 14.15 -24.18
CA GLY A 76 -20.44 13.62 -25.48
C GLY A 76 -19.16 12.79 -25.47
N VAL A 77 -18.23 13.02 -24.53
CA VAL A 77 -17.02 12.19 -24.37
C VAL A 77 -17.40 10.76 -24.01
N PHE A 78 -18.23 10.58 -22.97
CA PHE A 78 -18.70 9.26 -22.54
C PHE A 78 -19.51 8.54 -23.63
N LYS A 79 -20.35 9.28 -24.37
CA LYS A 79 -21.12 8.71 -25.47
C LYS A 79 -20.22 8.16 -26.59
N ARG A 80 -19.13 8.86 -26.93
CA ARG A 80 -18.15 8.40 -27.94
C ARG A 80 -17.44 7.11 -27.51
N GLU A 81 -17.17 6.99 -26.23
CA GLU A 81 -16.57 5.78 -25.62
C GLU A 81 -17.60 4.67 -25.35
N GLY A 82 -18.87 4.84 -25.76
CA GLY A 82 -19.93 3.85 -25.51
C GLY A 82 -20.34 3.71 -24.03
N VAL A 83 -19.99 4.68 -23.19
CA VAL A 83 -20.27 4.67 -21.75
C VAL A 83 -21.55 5.46 -21.46
N ASN A 84 -22.49 4.87 -20.73
CA ASN A 84 -23.64 5.57 -20.16
C ASN A 84 -23.34 6.01 -18.72
N PRO A 85 -22.97 7.28 -18.47
CA PRO A 85 -22.52 7.71 -17.15
C PRO A 85 -23.68 7.77 -16.14
N VAL A 86 -23.45 7.24 -14.94
CA VAL A 86 -24.37 7.34 -13.79
C VAL A 86 -23.61 7.74 -12.53
N PRO A 87 -24.23 8.50 -11.59
CA PRO A 87 -23.60 8.82 -10.31
C PRO A 87 -23.14 7.55 -9.57
N GLY A 88 -21.94 7.61 -9.00
CA GLY A 88 -21.30 6.50 -8.32
C GLY A 88 -20.46 5.58 -9.20
N MET A 89 -20.64 5.61 -10.52
CA MET A 89 -19.87 4.78 -11.46
C MET A 89 -18.40 5.19 -11.51
N THR A 90 -17.52 4.21 -11.46
CA THR A 90 -16.08 4.39 -11.71
C THR A 90 -15.82 4.40 -13.21
N VAL A 91 -15.07 5.37 -13.68
CA VAL A 91 -14.70 5.56 -15.09
C VAL A 91 -13.20 5.76 -15.22
N ASN A 92 -12.64 5.38 -16.37
CA ASN A 92 -11.28 5.73 -16.74
C ASN A 92 -11.34 6.83 -17.81
N VAL A 93 -10.75 7.99 -17.53
CA VAL A 93 -10.67 9.12 -18.45
C VAL A 93 -9.22 9.61 -18.47
N ASP A 94 -8.61 9.68 -19.65
CA ASP A 94 -7.21 10.07 -19.82
C ASP A 94 -6.24 9.21 -18.97
N ASN A 95 -6.52 7.91 -18.84
CA ASN A 95 -5.80 6.96 -17.97
C ASN A 95 -5.91 7.28 -16.46
N LEU A 96 -6.81 8.17 -16.06
CA LEU A 96 -7.13 8.44 -14.67
C LEU A 96 -8.45 7.76 -14.31
N VAL A 97 -8.40 6.99 -13.22
CA VAL A 97 -9.61 6.39 -12.64
C VAL A 97 -10.28 7.42 -11.75
N GLY A 98 -11.56 7.70 -12.01
CA GLY A 98 -12.36 8.62 -11.23
C GLY A 98 -13.78 8.11 -11.01
N LYS A 99 -14.47 8.70 -10.03
CA LYS A 99 -15.85 8.37 -9.70
C LYS A 99 -16.78 9.48 -10.19
N ILE A 100 -17.82 9.12 -10.93
CA ILE A 100 -18.85 10.07 -11.34
C ILE A 100 -19.61 10.54 -10.11
N VAL A 101 -19.62 11.86 -9.89
CA VAL A 101 -20.34 12.50 -8.78
C VAL A 101 -21.76 12.87 -9.21
N SER A 102 -21.91 13.42 -10.41
CA SER A 102 -23.21 13.85 -10.95
C SER A 102 -23.23 13.82 -12.47
N VAL A 103 -24.43 13.69 -13.02
CA VAL A 103 -24.68 13.57 -14.46
C VAL A 103 -25.78 14.54 -14.87
N GLY A 104 -25.47 15.46 -15.78
CA GLY A 104 -26.43 16.35 -16.45
C GLY A 104 -26.04 16.55 -17.91
N GLY A 105 -26.09 17.80 -18.39
CA GLY A 105 -25.49 18.16 -19.70
C GLY A 105 -23.96 18.02 -19.71
N ARG A 106 -23.33 18.15 -18.54
CA ARG A 106 -21.94 17.81 -18.26
C ARG A 106 -21.89 16.77 -17.14
N VAL A 107 -20.83 15.98 -17.10
CA VAL A 107 -20.60 14.94 -16.09
C VAL A 107 -19.49 15.42 -15.17
N VAL A 108 -19.73 15.39 -13.86
CA VAL A 108 -18.71 15.72 -12.87
C VAL A 108 -18.03 14.42 -12.44
N VAL A 109 -16.71 14.36 -12.57
CA VAL A 109 -15.90 13.20 -12.19
C VAL A 109 -14.87 13.61 -11.16
N ASP A 110 -14.81 12.86 -10.07
CA ASP A 110 -13.86 13.03 -8.98
C ASP A 110 -12.74 12.00 -9.07
N PHE A 111 -11.52 12.48 -9.29
CA PHE A 111 -10.29 11.68 -9.42
C PHE A 111 -9.48 11.61 -8.12
N ASN A 112 -10.03 12.11 -7.01
CA ASN A 112 -9.40 11.91 -5.70
C ASN A 112 -9.36 10.42 -5.32
N HIS A 113 -8.38 10.04 -4.50
CA HIS A 113 -8.40 8.72 -3.85
C HIS A 113 -9.73 8.56 -3.09
N PRO A 114 -10.37 7.37 -3.07
CA PRO A 114 -11.66 7.16 -2.40
C PRO A 114 -11.69 7.52 -0.90
N LEU A 115 -10.51 7.50 -0.26
CA LEU A 115 -10.31 7.85 1.15
C LEU A 115 -9.64 9.22 1.36
N ALA A 116 -9.44 10.02 0.31
CA ALA A 116 -8.88 11.37 0.43
C ALA A 116 -9.80 12.27 1.25
N GLY A 117 -9.22 13.10 2.11
CA GLY A 117 -9.95 13.98 3.04
C GLY A 117 -10.61 13.25 4.22
N LYS A 118 -10.47 11.93 4.33
CA LYS A 118 -11.03 11.16 5.45
C LYS A 118 -10.01 11.00 6.57
N LYS A 119 -10.46 11.23 7.80
CA LYS A 119 -9.72 10.80 9.00
C LYS A 119 -9.83 9.28 9.10
N LEU A 120 -8.70 8.63 9.35
CA LEU A 120 -8.62 7.18 9.48
C LEU A 120 -8.40 6.81 10.93
N HIS A 121 -8.91 5.64 11.33
CA HIS A 121 -8.66 5.07 12.63
C HIS A 121 -8.05 3.67 12.44
N TYR A 122 -6.93 3.40 13.08
CA TYR A 122 -6.21 2.13 12.96
C TYR A 122 -6.10 1.46 14.32
N LYS A 123 -6.38 0.16 14.36
CA LYS A 123 -6.04 -0.73 15.48
C LYS A 123 -4.83 -1.57 15.07
N VAL A 124 -3.78 -1.58 15.88
CA VAL A 124 -2.48 -2.13 15.49
C VAL A 124 -1.94 -3.00 16.61
N ARG A 125 -1.45 -4.19 16.25
CA ARG A 125 -0.69 -5.08 17.12
C ARG A 125 0.70 -5.30 16.55
N ILE A 126 1.73 -5.07 17.37
CA ILE A 126 3.11 -5.37 17.00
C ILE A 126 3.42 -6.81 17.42
N LEU A 127 3.57 -7.71 16.45
CA LEU A 127 3.77 -9.13 16.71
C LEU A 127 5.22 -9.44 17.08
N LYS A 128 6.17 -8.99 16.26
CA LYS A 128 7.60 -9.21 16.50
C LYS A 128 8.48 -8.26 15.70
N VAL A 129 9.70 -8.04 16.19
CA VAL A 129 10.82 -7.53 15.38
C VAL A 129 11.53 -8.72 14.73
N VAL A 130 11.71 -8.66 13.42
CA VAL A 130 12.37 -9.70 12.62
C VAL A 130 13.86 -9.38 12.60
N LYS A 131 14.68 -10.33 13.06
CA LYS A 131 16.13 -10.12 13.20
C LYS A 131 16.93 -10.80 12.09
N GLY A 132 16.57 -12.04 11.73
CA GLY A 132 17.33 -12.85 10.77
C GLY A 132 17.29 -12.29 9.36
N LYS A 133 18.45 -12.14 8.72
CA LYS A 133 18.56 -11.64 7.33
C LYS A 133 17.71 -12.44 6.34
N GLY A 134 17.73 -13.78 6.43
CA GLY A 134 16.92 -14.65 5.58
C GLY A 134 15.42 -14.43 5.78
N GLU A 135 14.96 -14.28 7.02
CA GLU A 135 13.55 -13.95 7.31
C GLU A 135 13.15 -12.57 6.79
N LYS A 136 14.04 -11.59 6.89
CA LYS A 136 13.82 -10.24 6.35
C LYS A 136 13.70 -10.26 4.82
N LEU A 137 14.59 -10.97 4.13
CA LEU A 137 14.51 -11.16 2.66
C LEU A 137 13.23 -11.89 2.26
N LYS A 138 12.86 -12.95 2.98
CA LYS A 138 11.60 -13.67 2.77
C LYS A 138 10.40 -12.75 2.97
N GLY A 139 10.43 -11.92 4.01
CA GLY A 139 9.40 -10.93 4.30
C GLY A 139 9.26 -9.86 3.22
N LEU A 140 10.38 -9.32 2.72
CA LEU A 140 10.39 -8.38 1.61
C LEU A 140 9.80 -8.99 0.34
N PHE A 141 10.20 -10.23 0.01
CA PHE A 141 9.64 -10.93 -1.14
C PHE A 141 8.13 -11.10 -1.01
N LYS A 142 7.66 -11.57 0.15
CA LYS A 142 6.23 -11.73 0.42
C LYS A 142 5.48 -10.40 0.37
N PHE A 143 6.05 -9.32 0.90
CA PHE A 143 5.45 -7.99 0.88
C PHE A 143 5.19 -7.51 -0.56
N HIS A 144 6.20 -7.60 -1.42
CA HIS A 144 6.14 -7.07 -2.78
C HIS A 144 5.40 -7.98 -3.78
N THR A 145 5.32 -9.28 -3.51
CA THR A 145 4.73 -10.26 -4.45
C THR A 145 3.43 -10.90 -3.97
N GLY A 146 3.15 -10.85 -2.66
CA GLY A 146 2.10 -11.65 -2.02
C GLY A 146 2.41 -13.16 -1.94
N ARG A 147 3.59 -13.60 -2.38
CA ARG A 147 3.96 -15.02 -2.50
C ARG A 147 4.95 -15.45 -1.44
N GLU A 148 4.96 -16.74 -1.15
CA GLU A 148 6.02 -17.35 -0.34
C GLU A 148 7.26 -17.59 -1.19
N GLY A 149 8.43 -17.47 -0.56
CA GLY A 149 9.72 -17.80 -1.15
C GLY A 149 10.63 -18.47 -0.12
N ARG A 150 11.56 -19.31 -0.60
CA ARG A 150 12.63 -19.89 0.20
C ARG A 150 13.88 -19.05 0.02
N VAL A 151 14.61 -18.78 1.11
CA VAL A 151 15.82 -17.95 1.06
C VAL A 151 17.02 -18.76 1.52
N GLU A 152 18.08 -18.77 0.71
CA GLU A 152 19.38 -19.30 1.07
C GLU A 152 20.45 -18.23 0.79
N GLY A 153 21.10 -17.73 1.84
CA GLY A 153 22.03 -16.61 1.70
C GLY A 153 21.38 -15.36 1.10
N ASN A 154 21.86 -14.95 -0.08
CA ASN A 154 21.31 -13.85 -0.87
C ASN A 154 20.56 -14.34 -2.12
N GLN A 155 19.93 -15.52 -2.05
CA GLN A 155 19.16 -16.07 -3.15
C GLN A 155 17.75 -16.39 -2.69
N ILE A 156 16.76 -15.94 -3.47
CA ILE A 156 15.34 -16.18 -3.25
C ILE A 156 14.83 -17.13 -4.32
N PHE A 157 14.32 -18.28 -3.88
CA PHE A 157 13.67 -19.29 -4.70
C PHE A 157 12.15 -19.13 -4.58
N TYR A 158 11.44 -19.07 -5.71
CA TYR A 158 10.00 -18.81 -5.73
C TYR A 158 9.29 -19.49 -6.90
N GLU A 159 7.98 -19.70 -6.75
CA GLU A 159 7.11 -20.24 -7.80
C GLU A 159 6.41 -19.12 -8.61
N GLY A 160 6.23 -19.40 -9.90
CA GLY A 160 5.56 -18.52 -10.85
C GLY A 160 6.38 -17.31 -11.29
N GLU A 161 5.80 -16.49 -12.15
CA GLU A 161 6.50 -15.33 -12.71
C GLU A 161 6.48 -14.14 -11.77
N VAL A 162 7.63 -13.47 -11.61
CA VAL A 162 7.77 -12.22 -10.86
C VAL A 162 8.36 -11.18 -11.81
N PRO A 163 7.66 -10.07 -12.08
CA PRO A 163 8.16 -9.03 -12.98
C PRO A 163 9.49 -8.43 -12.51
N GLU A 164 10.36 -8.07 -13.45
CA GLU A 164 11.70 -7.55 -13.14
C GLU A 164 11.65 -6.25 -12.32
N ILE A 165 10.63 -5.40 -12.55
CA ILE A 165 10.41 -4.19 -11.76
C ILE A 165 10.17 -4.49 -10.27
N VAL A 166 9.51 -5.62 -9.97
CA VAL A 166 9.24 -6.05 -8.59
C VAL A 166 10.52 -6.59 -7.95
N LYS A 167 11.28 -7.41 -8.67
CA LYS A 167 12.60 -7.90 -8.21
C LYS A 167 13.54 -6.74 -7.90
N ARG A 168 13.58 -5.73 -8.77
CA ARG A 168 14.37 -4.51 -8.56
C ARG A 168 13.97 -3.78 -7.28
N ARG A 169 12.66 -3.62 -7.01
CA ARG A 169 12.19 -2.99 -5.76
C ARG A 169 12.64 -3.77 -4.51
N ILE A 170 12.47 -5.09 -4.53
CA ILE A 170 12.92 -5.97 -3.44
C ILE A 170 14.44 -5.82 -3.23
N PHE A 171 15.21 -5.79 -4.31
CA PHE A 171 16.66 -5.59 -4.23
C PHE A 171 17.04 -4.22 -3.68
N GLU A 172 16.40 -3.13 -4.10
CA GLU A 172 16.68 -1.79 -3.57
C GLU A 172 16.39 -1.70 -2.06
N ASP A 173 15.30 -2.30 -1.58
CA ASP A 173 15.02 -2.38 -0.14
C ASP A 173 16.07 -3.22 0.59
N ALA A 174 16.43 -4.39 0.04
CA ALA A 174 17.46 -5.25 0.62
C ALA A 174 18.83 -4.56 0.65
N LYS A 175 19.17 -3.82 -0.41
CA LYS A 175 20.42 -3.06 -0.50
C LYS A 175 20.45 -1.95 0.53
N ARG A 176 19.39 -1.13 0.59
CA ARG A 176 19.29 0.03 1.49
C ARG A 176 19.26 -0.39 2.96
N TRP A 177 18.43 -1.38 3.31
CA TRP A 177 18.11 -1.68 4.70
C TRP A 177 18.85 -2.91 5.26
N LEU A 178 19.39 -3.77 4.40
CA LEU A 178 20.14 -4.97 4.80
C LEU A 178 21.61 -4.94 4.36
N GLY A 179 22.04 -3.91 3.60
CA GLY A 179 23.39 -3.83 3.06
C GLY A 179 23.72 -4.93 2.04
N VAL A 180 22.70 -5.52 1.42
CA VAL A 180 22.87 -6.60 0.43
C VAL A 180 23.39 -6.02 -0.88
N LYS A 181 24.56 -6.47 -1.33
CA LYS A 181 25.19 -6.00 -2.59
C LYS A 181 24.63 -6.67 -3.84
N GLU A 182 24.16 -7.89 -3.69
CA GLU A 182 23.59 -8.72 -4.76
C GLU A 182 22.46 -9.58 -4.19
N LEU A 183 21.39 -9.76 -4.97
CA LEU A 183 20.26 -10.60 -4.61
C LEU A 183 19.83 -11.39 -5.84
N LEU A 184 19.93 -12.71 -5.76
CA LEU A 184 19.57 -13.61 -6.84
C LEU A 184 18.12 -14.05 -6.71
N PHE A 185 17.44 -14.13 -7.85
CA PHE A 185 16.05 -14.54 -7.96
C PHE A 185 15.97 -15.78 -8.85
N THR A 186 15.58 -16.91 -8.28
CA THR A 186 15.49 -18.19 -8.99
C THR A 186 14.05 -18.68 -8.98
N GLN A 187 13.45 -18.67 -10.17
CA GLN A 187 12.16 -19.32 -10.35
C GLN A 187 12.35 -20.84 -10.29
N VAL A 188 11.57 -21.49 -9.44
CA VAL A 188 11.49 -22.95 -9.40
C VAL A 188 10.21 -23.40 -10.10
N TRP A 189 10.32 -24.48 -10.86
CA TRP A 189 9.19 -25.17 -11.45
C TRP A 189 8.83 -26.33 -10.53
N LYS A 190 7.53 -26.50 -10.26
CA LYS A 190 7.04 -27.74 -9.67
C LYS A 190 7.03 -28.86 -10.70
#